data_AF-A0A946YE25-F1
#
_entry.id   AF-A0A946YE25-F1
#
_cell.length_a   1.000
_cell.length_b   1.000
_cell.length_c   1.000
_cell.angle_alpha   90.00
_cell.angle_beta   90.00
_cell.angle_gamma   90.00
#
_symmetry.space_group_name_H-M   'P 1'
#
loop_
_entity.id
_entity.type
_entity.pdbx_description
1 polymer ?
#
loop_
_entity_poly.entity_id
_entity_poly.type
_entity_poly.pdbx_seq_one_letter_code
_entity_poly.pdbx_strand_id
1 'polypeptide(L)'
;MSSIAQVIVQPCSLSGLIILASIAIHSWKMALGAFFGAVIGTASAKFLNFDSKDITLGIFGYNATLIGIANIYFFETSITSLIVFTLSCVLSVFITKWIPRYLKLPAFTAPFVFITWLIILIADFINLKPSNNVLNFANNIHTEGLGEAVGQVYIQGNGITGVIMLVAILICSKSSFVWALVATTLTWLLAQSLNYPDTNIQNGLYGFSAVLTAIALQSMKPIIFPLIGIVLTVFVTQAFIISGWPSLTAPFVFVSWLITIIHFGYVKYSNQSTTLD
;
A
#
# COMPACT_ATOMS: atom_id res chain seq x y z
N MET A 1 -8.81 -7.24 -12.19
CA MET A 1 -9.46 -6.54 -11.07
C MET A 1 -8.93 -7.00 -9.72
N SER A 2 -8.75 -8.31 -9.48
CA SER A 2 -8.10 -8.81 -8.25
C SER A 2 -6.79 -8.10 -7.91
N SER A 3 -5.94 -7.78 -8.89
CA SER A 3 -4.71 -7.00 -8.69
C SER A 3 -4.91 -5.65 -8.00
N ILE A 4 -6.01 -4.95 -8.32
CA ILE A 4 -6.31 -3.66 -7.71
C ILE A 4 -6.67 -3.87 -6.25
N ALA A 5 -7.56 -4.82 -5.93
CA ALA A 5 -7.90 -5.16 -4.54
C ALA A 5 -6.72 -5.79 -3.76
N GLN A 6 -5.80 -6.45 -4.43
CA GLN A 6 -4.66 -7.12 -3.80
C GLN A 6 -3.67 -6.12 -3.18
N VAL A 7 -3.72 -4.83 -3.56
CA VAL A 7 -2.99 -3.74 -2.88
C VAL A 7 -3.32 -3.69 -1.38
N ILE A 8 -4.59 -3.89 -1.00
CA ILE A 8 -5.07 -3.99 0.39
C ILE A 8 -5.18 -5.45 0.87
N VAL A 9 -4.41 -6.36 0.25
CA VAL A 9 -4.33 -7.78 0.60
C VAL A 9 -5.68 -8.51 0.47
N GLN A 10 -6.50 -8.12 -0.51
CA GLN A 10 -7.81 -8.73 -0.80
C GLN A 10 -7.84 -9.33 -2.22
N PRO A 11 -7.84 -10.66 -2.40
CA PRO A 11 -7.93 -11.28 -3.73
C PRO A 11 -9.37 -11.33 -4.27
N CYS A 12 -10.11 -10.22 -4.23
CA CYS A 12 -11.51 -10.13 -4.67
C CYS A 12 -11.68 -9.19 -5.86
N SER A 13 -12.17 -9.73 -6.99
CA SER A 13 -12.39 -8.96 -8.21
C SER A 13 -13.47 -7.89 -8.07
N LEU A 14 -14.58 -8.16 -7.38
CA LEU A 14 -15.65 -7.18 -7.18
C LEU A 14 -15.17 -5.99 -6.35
N SER A 15 -14.46 -6.25 -5.25
CA SER A 15 -13.82 -5.19 -4.46
C SER A 15 -12.84 -4.37 -5.32
N GLY A 16 -12.08 -5.02 -6.19
CA GLY A 16 -11.16 -4.34 -7.09
C GLY A 16 -11.85 -3.39 -8.07
N LEU A 17 -13.04 -3.77 -8.56
CA LEU A 17 -13.86 -2.91 -9.42
C LEU A 17 -14.40 -1.69 -8.66
N ILE A 18 -14.90 -1.90 -7.44
CA ILE A 18 -15.42 -0.82 -6.58
C ILE A 18 -14.28 0.14 -6.21
N ILE A 19 -13.09 -0.37 -5.89
CA ILE A 19 -11.90 0.45 -5.60
C ILE A 19 -11.50 1.25 -6.84
N LEU A 20 -11.49 0.65 -8.03
CA LEU A 20 -11.17 1.37 -9.26
C LEU A 20 -12.19 2.50 -9.54
N ALA A 21 -13.48 2.25 -9.34
CA ALA A 21 -14.52 3.27 -9.46
C ALA A 21 -14.32 4.38 -8.43
N SER A 22 -13.97 4.02 -7.19
CA SER A 22 -13.64 4.97 -6.13
C SER A 22 -12.46 5.87 -6.49
N ILE A 23 -11.38 5.31 -7.04
CA ILE A 23 -10.24 6.10 -7.53
C ILE A 23 -10.69 7.03 -8.66
N ALA A 24 -11.57 6.58 -9.56
CA ALA A 24 -12.06 7.39 -10.67
C ALA A 24 -12.90 8.60 -10.23
N ILE A 25 -13.62 8.49 -9.11
CA ILE A 25 -14.38 9.61 -8.51
C ILE A 25 -13.44 10.73 -8.09
N HIS A 26 -12.29 10.41 -7.49
CA HIS A 26 -11.32 11.44 -7.08
C HIS A 26 -10.41 11.87 -8.24
N SER A 27 -9.92 10.93 -9.05
CA SER A 27 -9.11 11.21 -10.23
C SER A 27 -9.20 10.10 -11.27
N TRP A 28 -9.95 10.37 -12.35
CA TRP A 28 -10.05 9.45 -13.49
C TRP A 28 -8.68 9.13 -14.12
N LYS A 29 -7.71 10.07 -14.09
CA LYS A 29 -6.34 9.83 -14.58
C LYS A 29 -5.61 8.81 -13.71
N MET A 30 -5.73 8.90 -12.37
CA MET A 30 -5.13 7.92 -11.46
C MET A 30 -5.82 6.56 -11.59
N ALA A 31 -7.13 6.53 -11.88
CA ALA A 31 -7.84 5.29 -12.17
C ALA A 31 -7.31 4.62 -13.45
N LEU A 32 -7.01 5.38 -14.50
CA LEU A 32 -6.34 4.86 -15.69
C LEU A 32 -4.93 4.33 -15.35
N GLY A 33 -4.16 5.06 -14.55
CA GLY A 33 -2.86 4.60 -14.05
C GLY A 33 -2.96 3.25 -13.31
N ALA A 34 -3.94 3.14 -12.40
CA ALA A 34 -4.23 1.91 -11.67
C ALA A 34 -4.60 0.76 -12.60
N PHE A 35 -5.53 1.01 -13.53
CA PHE A 35 -6.01 0.02 -14.48
C PHE A 35 -4.89 -0.48 -15.40
N PHE A 36 -4.18 0.42 -16.08
CA PHE A 36 -3.11 0.03 -16.99
C PHE A 36 -1.92 -0.57 -16.26
N GLY A 37 -1.61 -0.12 -15.03
CA GLY A 37 -0.60 -0.73 -14.19
C GLY A 37 -0.94 -2.20 -13.89
N ALA A 38 -2.18 -2.46 -13.46
CA ALA A 38 -2.68 -3.82 -13.24
C ALA A 38 -2.61 -4.68 -14.52
N VAL A 39 -2.97 -4.12 -15.67
CA VAL A 39 -2.91 -4.81 -16.97
C VAL A 39 -1.47 -5.15 -17.35
N ILE A 40 -0.55 -4.19 -17.30
CA ILE A 40 0.86 -4.40 -17.65
C ILE A 40 1.48 -5.45 -16.74
N GLY A 41 1.34 -5.32 -15.41
CA GLY A 41 1.90 -6.30 -14.47
C GLY A 41 1.35 -7.71 -14.69
N THR A 42 0.03 -7.83 -14.92
CA THR A 42 -0.61 -9.12 -15.24
C THR A 42 -0.13 -9.70 -16.58
N ALA A 43 -0.04 -8.86 -17.61
CA ALA A 43 0.41 -9.28 -18.94
C ALA A 43 1.87 -9.72 -18.93
N SER A 44 2.75 -8.99 -18.24
CA SER A 44 4.15 -9.37 -18.05
C SER A 44 4.28 -10.71 -17.34
N ALA A 45 3.53 -10.95 -16.26
CA ALA A 45 3.56 -12.23 -15.56
C ALA A 45 3.07 -13.41 -16.43
N LYS A 46 2.02 -13.18 -17.24
CA LYS A 46 1.54 -14.16 -18.22
C LYS A 46 2.59 -14.45 -19.29
N PHE A 47 3.19 -13.40 -19.87
CA PHE A 47 4.23 -13.54 -20.89
C PHE A 47 5.44 -14.32 -20.36
N LEU A 48 5.81 -14.12 -19.09
CA LEU A 48 6.89 -14.83 -18.42
C LEU A 48 6.50 -16.23 -17.90
N ASN A 49 5.29 -16.72 -18.20
CA ASN A 49 4.76 -18.01 -17.75
C ASN A 49 4.88 -18.21 -16.23
N PHE A 50 4.53 -17.19 -15.45
CA PHE A 50 4.44 -17.32 -13.99
C PHE A 50 3.19 -18.11 -13.57
N ASP A 51 3.17 -18.56 -12.32
CA ASP A 51 2.11 -19.42 -11.79
C ASP A 51 0.71 -18.79 -11.97
N SER A 52 -0.21 -19.55 -12.58
CA SER A 52 -1.55 -19.09 -12.94
C SER A 52 -2.43 -18.80 -11.72
N LYS A 53 -2.20 -19.47 -10.58
CA LYS A 53 -2.89 -19.20 -9.31
C LYS A 53 -2.48 -17.83 -8.77
N ASP A 54 -1.18 -17.55 -8.75
CA ASP A 54 -0.66 -16.24 -8.29
C ASP A 54 -1.11 -15.09 -9.21
N ILE A 55 -1.17 -15.34 -10.52
CA ILE A 55 -1.73 -14.39 -11.49
C ILE A 55 -3.22 -14.12 -11.20
N THR A 56 -4.01 -15.17 -10.95
CA THR A 56 -5.45 -15.05 -10.66
C THR A 56 -5.74 -14.33 -9.35
N LEU A 57 -4.89 -14.55 -8.34
CA LEU A 57 -4.90 -13.80 -7.07
C LEU A 57 -4.45 -12.34 -7.23
N GLY A 58 -3.90 -11.97 -8.38
CA GLY A 58 -3.49 -10.60 -8.68
C GLY A 58 -2.11 -10.23 -8.15
N ILE A 59 -1.30 -11.21 -7.70
CA ILE A 59 0.00 -11.01 -7.03
C ILE A 59 0.98 -10.21 -7.89
N PHE A 60 0.95 -10.35 -9.21
CA PHE A 60 1.89 -9.65 -10.08
C PHE A 60 1.38 -8.30 -10.61
N GLY A 61 0.13 -7.91 -10.30
CA GLY A 61 -0.45 -6.66 -10.79
C GLY A 61 -0.56 -5.55 -9.75
N TYR A 62 -0.52 -5.86 -8.45
CA TYR A 62 -0.84 -4.87 -7.41
C TYR A 62 0.28 -3.83 -7.22
N ASN A 63 1.55 -4.23 -7.25
CA ASN A 63 2.67 -3.28 -7.22
C ASN A 63 2.65 -2.37 -8.46
N ALA A 64 2.40 -2.94 -9.64
CA ALA A 64 2.26 -2.18 -10.88
C ALA A 64 1.06 -1.21 -10.85
N THR A 65 -0.04 -1.58 -10.18
CA THR A 65 -1.20 -0.71 -9.94
C THR A 65 -0.77 0.55 -9.17
N LEU A 66 -0.07 0.39 -8.05
CA LEU A 66 0.42 1.52 -7.24
C LEU A 66 1.45 2.37 -7.99
N ILE A 67 2.34 1.75 -8.77
CA ILE A 67 3.29 2.47 -9.63
C ILE A 67 2.55 3.35 -10.64
N GLY A 68 1.48 2.85 -11.26
CA GLY A 68 0.70 3.63 -12.22
C GLY A 68 -0.02 4.81 -11.58
N ILE A 69 -0.60 4.62 -10.40
CA ILE A 69 -1.19 5.71 -9.61
C ILE A 69 -0.12 6.74 -9.25
N ALA A 70 1.02 6.30 -8.71
CA ALA A 70 2.11 7.17 -8.27
C ALA A 70 2.73 7.94 -9.44
N ASN A 71 2.86 7.33 -10.62
CA ASN A 71 3.37 8.03 -11.80
C ASN A 71 2.49 9.24 -12.18
N ILE A 72 1.17 9.07 -12.15
CA ILE A 72 0.22 10.16 -12.40
C ILE A 72 0.22 11.19 -11.26
N TYR A 73 0.45 10.74 -10.02
CA TYR A 73 0.50 11.62 -8.86
C TYR A 73 1.76 12.49 -8.86
N PHE A 74 2.94 11.90 -9.06
CA PHE A 74 4.22 12.60 -8.93
C PHE A 74 4.64 13.35 -10.18
N PHE A 75 4.27 12.90 -11.39
CA PHE A 75 4.83 13.43 -12.63
C PHE A 75 3.78 13.89 -13.63
N GLU A 76 4.11 14.93 -14.41
CA GLU A 76 3.31 15.34 -15.56
C GLU A 76 3.28 14.23 -16.62
N THR A 77 2.15 14.11 -17.33
CA THR A 77 2.00 13.14 -18.41
C THR A 77 2.84 13.57 -19.61
N SER A 78 3.91 12.81 -19.86
CA SER A 78 4.82 12.94 -21.00
C SER A 78 5.18 11.57 -21.56
N ILE A 79 5.75 11.52 -22.77
CA ILE A 79 6.24 10.26 -23.37
C ILE A 79 7.25 9.59 -22.44
N THR A 80 8.17 10.37 -21.87
CA THR A 80 9.15 9.88 -20.89
C THR A 80 8.47 9.24 -19.68
N SER A 81 7.46 9.90 -19.11
CA SER A 81 6.71 9.35 -17.97
C SER A 81 6.01 8.03 -18.31
N LEU A 82 5.49 7.88 -19.54
CA LEU A 82 4.81 6.66 -19.98
C LEU A 82 5.79 5.49 -20.20
N ILE A 83 6.99 5.80 -20.72
CA ILE A 83 8.07 4.81 -20.84
C ILE A 83 8.51 4.34 -19.46
N VAL A 84 8.80 5.28 -18.55
CA VAL A 84 9.22 4.99 -17.18
C VAL A 84 8.15 4.18 -16.45
N PHE A 85 6.87 4.60 -16.53
CA PHE A 85 5.73 3.86 -16.00
C PHE A 85 5.70 2.41 -16.48
N THR A 86 5.81 2.19 -17.80
CA THR A 86 5.73 0.85 -18.40
C THR A 86 6.90 -0.03 -17.93
N LEU A 87 8.13 0.47 -18.00
CA LEU A 87 9.32 -0.26 -17.57
C LEU A 87 9.28 -0.57 -16.06
N SER A 88 8.78 0.36 -15.26
CA SER A 88 8.62 0.21 -13.81
C SER A 88 7.60 -0.86 -13.44
N CYS A 89 6.46 -0.90 -14.14
CA CYS A 89 5.48 -1.97 -13.98
C CYS A 89 6.09 -3.35 -14.28
N VAL A 90 6.82 -3.48 -15.39
CA VAL A 90 7.50 -4.72 -15.76
C VAL A 90 8.55 -5.10 -14.71
N LEU A 91 9.40 -4.15 -14.28
CA LEU A 91 10.42 -4.38 -13.25
C LEU A 91 9.79 -4.84 -11.93
N SER A 92 8.66 -4.27 -11.54
CA SER A 92 7.96 -4.63 -10.30
C SER A 92 7.54 -6.11 -10.26
N VAL A 93 7.22 -6.72 -11.41
CA VAL A 93 6.86 -8.14 -11.53
C VAL A 93 8.05 -9.02 -11.16
N PHE A 94 9.25 -8.67 -11.64
CA PHE A 94 10.48 -9.40 -11.31
C PHE A 94 10.81 -9.29 -9.81
N ILE A 95 10.76 -8.09 -9.24
CA ILE A 95 11.05 -7.89 -7.82
C ILE A 95 10.00 -8.60 -6.94
N THR A 96 8.72 -8.56 -7.33
CA THR A 96 7.63 -9.27 -6.63
C THR A 96 7.90 -10.78 -6.56
N LYS A 97 8.44 -11.39 -7.62
CA LYS A 97 8.84 -12.81 -7.62
C LYS A 97 10.14 -13.06 -6.85
N TRP A 98 11.07 -12.12 -6.90
CA TRP A 98 12.40 -12.24 -6.32
C TRP A 98 12.37 -12.23 -4.79
N ILE A 99 11.62 -11.29 -4.16
CA ILE A 99 11.63 -11.10 -2.70
C ILE A 99 11.29 -12.40 -1.94
N PRO A 100 10.16 -13.10 -2.20
CA PRO A 100 9.84 -14.32 -1.46
C PRO A 100 10.83 -15.46 -1.70
N ARG A 101 11.42 -15.53 -2.90
CA ARG A 101 12.39 -16.57 -3.25
C ARG A 101 13.68 -16.45 -2.43
N TYR A 102 14.20 -15.24 -2.30
CA TYR A 102 15.54 -15.00 -1.73
C TYR A 102 15.51 -14.47 -0.29
N LEU A 103 14.57 -13.59 0.05
CA LEU A 103 14.45 -13.04 1.40
C LEU A 103 13.55 -13.88 2.32
N LYS A 104 12.81 -14.85 1.76
CA LYS A 104 11.85 -15.68 2.51
C LYS A 104 10.77 -14.86 3.24
N LEU A 105 10.47 -13.67 2.71
CA LEU A 105 9.46 -12.74 3.21
C LEU A 105 8.43 -12.45 2.12
N PRO A 106 7.18 -12.11 2.46
CA PRO A 106 6.22 -11.63 1.48
C PRO A 106 6.74 -10.39 0.76
N ALA A 107 6.47 -10.25 -0.54
CA ALA A 107 6.91 -9.08 -1.29
C ALA A 107 6.28 -7.77 -0.75
N PHE A 108 5.04 -7.86 -0.26
CA PHE A 108 4.22 -6.70 0.10
C PHE A 108 4.32 -5.61 -0.99
N THR A 109 4.19 -4.34 -0.63
CA THR A 109 4.35 -3.22 -1.56
C THR A 109 5.82 -2.78 -1.74
N ALA A 110 6.79 -3.60 -1.31
CA ALA A 110 8.22 -3.25 -1.39
C ALA A 110 8.69 -2.97 -2.83
N PRO A 111 8.27 -3.74 -3.87
CA PRO A 111 8.59 -3.42 -5.26
C PRO A 111 8.11 -2.02 -5.67
N PHE A 112 6.87 -1.66 -5.31
CA PHE A 112 6.33 -0.32 -5.56
C PHE A 112 7.15 0.77 -4.87
N VAL A 113 7.43 0.62 -3.57
CA VAL A 113 8.17 1.60 -2.77
C VAL A 113 9.56 1.83 -3.36
N PHE A 114 10.32 0.74 -3.57
CA PHE A 114 11.69 0.80 -4.07
C PHE A 114 11.77 1.47 -5.45
N ILE A 115 10.92 1.04 -6.38
CA ILE A 115 10.91 1.57 -7.75
C ILE A 115 10.49 3.04 -7.75
N THR A 116 9.47 3.42 -6.98
CA THR A 116 9.01 4.82 -6.94
C THR A 116 10.08 5.74 -6.34
N TRP A 117 10.77 5.33 -5.28
CA TRP A 117 11.90 6.08 -4.75
C TRP A 117 13.03 6.23 -5.76
N LEU A 118 13.37 5.16 -6.50
CA LEU A 118 14.39 5.23 -7.55
C LEU A 118 14.00 6.25 -8.63
N ILE A 119 12.74 6.25 -9.08
CA ILE A 119 12.24 7.22 -10.06
C ILE A 119 12.34 8.65 -9.53
N ILE A 120 11.92 8.89 -8.29
CA ILE A 120 12.01 10.22 -7.66
C ILE A 120 13.47 10.70 -7.60
N LEU A 121 14.41 9.82 -7.26
CA LEU A 121 15.84 10.17 -7.20
C LEU A 121 16.44 10.53 -8.56
N ILE A 122 15.98 9.90 -9.64
CA ILE A 122 16.52 10.15 -10.99
C ILE A 122 15.66 11.11 -11.82
N ALA A 123 14.52 11.58 -11.30
CA ALA A 123 13.50 12.30 -12.05
C ALA A 123 14.07 13.50 -12.82
N ASP A 124 14.86 14.34 -12.15
CA ASP A 124 15.49 15.51 -12.77
C ASP A 124 16.48 15.12 -13.88
N PHE A 125 17.26 14.05 -13.67
CA PHE A 125 18.24 13.56 -14.64
C PHE A 125 17.57 13.08 -15.95
N ILE A 126 16.36 12.52 -15.85
CA ILE A 126 15.59 12.05 -17.01
C ILE A 126 14.51 13.05 -17.46
N ASN A 127 14.56 14.30 -16.98
CA ASN A 127 13.63 15.37 -17.32
C ASN A 127 12.14 15.05 -17.03
N LEU A 128 11.86 14.32 -15.95
CA LEU A 128 10.50 14.14 -15.44
C LEU A 128 10.08 15.37 -14.62
N LYS A 129 9.04 16.07 -15.09
CA LYS A 129 8.50 17.23 -14.40
C LYS A 129 7.53 16.81 -13.28
N PRO A 130 7.62 17.41 -12.08
CA PRO A 130 6.64 17.20 -11.02
C PRO A 130 5.22 17.60 -11.46
N SER A 131 4.20 16.84 -11.05
CA SER A 131 2.81 17.13 -11.38
C SER A 131 2.19 18.18 -10.44
N ASN A 132 1.13 18.84 -10.91
CA ASN A 132 0.32 19.76 -10.09
C ASN A 132 -0.37 19.08 -8.89
N ASN A 133 -0.52 17.75 -8.87
CA ASN A 133 -1.12 17.06 -7.72
C ASN A 133 -0.24 17.19 -6.47
N VAL A 134 1.09 17.17 -6.65
CA VAL A 134 2.06 17.40 -5.56
C VAL A 134 1.93 18.84 -5.04
N LEU A 135 1.71 19.80 -5.92
CA LEU A 135 1.57 21.22 -5.58
C LEU A 135 0.24 21.52 -4.87
N ASN A 136 -0.84 20.85 -5.26
CA ASN A 136 -2.18 21.06 -4.71
C ASN A 136 -2.40 20.41 -3.34
N PHE A 137 -1.63 19.37 -2.98
CA PHE A 137 -1.68 18.74 -1.65
C PHE A 137 -1.38 19.73 -0.51
N ALA A 138 -0.60 20.78 -0.76
CA ALA A 138 -0.29 21.80 0.23
C ALA A 138 -1.46 22.76 0.54
N ASN A 139 -2.48 22.86 -0.33
CA ASN A 139 -3.44 23.97 -0.32
C ASN A 139 -4.89 23.58 0.02
N ASN A 140 -5.24 22.29 0.02
CA ASN A 140 -6.60 21.84 0.32
C ASN A 140 -6.68 21.21 1.72
N ILE A 141 -6.94 22.04 2.72
CA ILE A 141 -7.30 21.60 4.08
C ILE A 141 -8.82 21.52 4.12
N HIS A 142 -9.37 20.37 3.74
CA HIS A 142 -10.75 20.03 4.08
C HIS A 142 -10.77 19.05 5.24
N THR A 143 -11.77 19.23 6.08
CA THR A 143 -12.07 18.38 7.24
C THR A 143 -12.31 16.94 6.81
N GLU A 144 -12.15 16.02 7.79
CA GLU A 144 -12.54 14.59 7.78
C GLU A 144 -11.38 13.64 7.41
N GLY A 145 -11.22 12.43 7.94
CA GLY A 145 -11.97 11.55 8.82
C GLY A 145 -11.27 10.17 8.77
N LEU A 146 -11.88 9.08 9.27
CA LEU A 146 -11.30 7.72 9.15
C LEU A 146 -11.15 7.24 7.68
N GLY A 147 -11.89 7.84 6.74
CA GLY A 147 -11.85 7.50 5.32
C GLY A 147 -10.50 7.80 4.67
N GLU A 148 -9.89 8.93 5.00
CA GLU A 148 -8.66 9.44 4.41
C GLU A 148 -7.54 8.41 4.56
N ALA A 149 -7.40 7.82 5.74
CA ALA A 149 -6.43 6.76 5.98
C ALA A 149 -6.61 5.57 5.01
N VAL A 150 -7.83 5.20 4.65
CA VAL A 150 -8.06 4.08 3.72
C VAL A 150 -7.85 4.52 2.27
N GLY A 151 -8.30 5.73 1.90
CA GLY A 151 -8.07 6.31 0.58
C GLY A 151 -6.59 6.47 0.24
N GLN A 152 -5.80 6.91 1.21
CA GLN A 152 -4.35 7.15 1.08
C GLN A 152 -3.55 5.89 0.75
N VAL A 153 -4.09 4.68 0.99
CA VAL A 153 -3.46 3.43 0.53
C VAL A 153 -3.25 3.43 -0.99
N TYR A 154 -4.19 4.02 -1.73
CA TYR A 154 -4.12 4.21 -3.18
C TYR A 154 -3.76 5.65 -3.54
N ILE A 155 -3.12 6.41 -2.64
CA ILE A 155 -2.75 7.82 -2.86
C ILE A 155 -4.01 8.67 -3.17
N GLN A 156 -5.12 8.39 -2.50
CA GLN A 156 -6.36 9.16 -2.60
C GLN A 156 -6.56 9.97 -1.30
N GLY A 157 -6.23 11.25 -1.33
CA GLY A 157 -6.50 12.18 -0.22
C GLY A 157 -7.96 12.63 -0.19
N ASN A 158 -8.90 11.68 -0.15
CA ASN A 158 -10.33 11.97 -0.18
C ASN A 158 -11.16 10.94 0.62
N GLY A 159 -11.92 11.41 1.60
CA GLY A 159 -12.59 10.57 2.58
C GLY A 159 -13.75 9.79 2.03
N ILE A 160 -14.48 10.36 1.07
CA ILE A 160 -15.54 9.67 0.34
C ILE A 160 -14.95 8.46 -0.37
N THR A 161 -13.81 8.62 -1.06
CA THR A 161 -13.14 7.47 -1.68
C THR A 161 -12.70 6.43 -0.65
N GLY A 162 -12.18 6.88 0.48
CA GLY A 162 -11.83 6.01 1.60
C GLY A 162 -12.99 5.19 2.15
N VAL A 163 -14.16 5.80 2.32
CA VAL A 163 -15.39 5.12 2.78
C VAL A 163 -15.86 4.10 1.75
N ILE A 164 -15.84 4.44 0.45
CA ILE A 164 -16.16 3.49 -0.62
C ILE A 164 -15.17 2.31 -0.62
N MET A 165 -13.88 2.56 -0.41
CA MET A 165 -12.86 1.52 -0.27
C MET A 165 -13.08 0.65 0.97
N LEU A 166 -13.51 1.20 2.10
CA LEU A 166 -13.92 0.42 3.29
C LEU A 166 -15.08 -0.52 2.98
N VAL A 167 -16.09 -0.06 2.24
CA VAL A 167 -17.19 -0.92 1.76
C VAL A 167 -16.65 -2.02 0.84
N ALA A 168 -15.71 -1.71 -0.05
CA ALA A 168 -15.05 -2.71 -0.88
C ALA A 168 -14.29 -3.76 -0.06
N ILE A 169 -13.60 -3.36 1.01
CA ILE A 169 -12.95 -4.29 1.95
C ILE A 169 -14.00 -5.19 2.63
N LEU A 170 -15.09 -4.61 3.14
CA LEU A 170 -16.16 -5.35 3.82
C LEU A 170 -16.78 -6.43 2.93
N ILE A 171 -17.00 -6.11 1.64
CA ILE A 171 -17.54 -7.04 0.65
C ILE A 171 -16.62 -8.26 0.46
N CYS A 172 -15.29 -8.08 0.51
CA CYS A 172 -14.34 -9.18 0.41
C CYS A 172 -14.17 -9.94 1.72
N SER A 173 -14.00 -9.21 2.84
CA SER A 173 -13.63 -9.80 4.12
C SER A 173 -14.07 -8.91 5.29
N LYS A 174 -15.04 -9.42 6.07
CA LYS A 174 -15.46 -8.80 7.34
C LYS A 174 -14.30 -8.66 8.32
N SER A 175 -13.40 -9.65 8.38
CA SER A 175 -12.22 -9.60 9.26
C SER A 175 -11.31 -8.43 8.89
N SER A 176 -11.00 -8.29 7.60
CA SER A 176 -10.10 -7.22 7.13
C SER A 176 -10.74 -5.84 7.29
N PHE A 177 -12.05 -5.74 7.16
CA PHE A 177 -12.80 -4.52 7.47
C PHE A 177 -12.65 -4.15 8.96
N VAL A 178 -12.85 -5.09 9.87
CA VAL A 178 -12.66 -4.86 11.32
C VAL A 178 -11.23 -4.44 11.62
N TRP A 179 -10.23 -5.11 11.04
CA TRP A 179 -8.83 -4.73 11.23
C TRP A 179 -8.46 -3.36 10.65
N ALA A 180 -9.07 -2.97 9.53
CA ALA A 180 -8.93 -1.61 9.00
C ALA A 180 -9.50 -0.56 9.97
N LEU A 181 -10.67 -0.82 10.57
CA LEU A 181 -11.27 0.07 11.58
C LEU A 181 -10.42 0.13 12.87
N VAL A 182 -9.91 -1.01 13.34
CA VAL A 182 -9.01 -1.07 14.50
C VAL A 182 -7.75 -0.25 14.23
N ALA A 183 -7.12 -0.45 13.06
CA ALA A 183 -5.91 0.28 12.70
C ALA A 183 -6.14 1.79 12.63
N THR A 184 -7.15 2.23 11.88
CA THR A 184 -7.46 3.66 11.72
C THR A 184 -7.82 4.34 13.04
N THR A 185 -8.61 3.68 13.90
CA THR A 185 -8.97 4.22 15.21
C THR A 185 -7.76 4.28 16.14
N LEU A 186 -6.96 3.20 16.21
CA LEU A 186 -5.82 3.11 17.11
C LEU A 186 -4.72 4.10 16.73
N THR A 187 -4.42 4.25 15.43
CA THR A 187 -3.41 5.23 14.99
C THR A 187 -3.88 6.66 15.17
N TRP A 188 -5.17 6.96 14.97
CA TRP A 188 -5.74 8.27 15.23
C TRP A 188 -5.63 8.65 16.72
N LEU A 189 -5.98 7.74 17.64
CA LEU A 189 -5.85 7.96 19.08
C LEU A 189 -4.38 8.11 19.49
N LEU A 190 -3.50 7.23 18.99
CA LEU A 190 -2.08 7.26 19.32
C LEU A 190 -1.42 8.56 18.82
N ALA A 191 -1.66 8.96 17.57
CA ALA A 191 -1.07 10.17 17.01
C ALA A 191 -1.51 11.44 17.77
N GLN A 192 -2.79 11.53 18.18
CA GLN A 192 -3.26 12.61 19.03
C GLN A 192 -2.60 12.58 20.41
N SER A 193 -2.50 11.40 21.05
CA SER A 193 -1.86 11.29 22.37
C SER A 193 -0.39 11.70 22.37
N LEU A 194 0.28 11.56 21.21
CA LEU A 194 1.66 11.98 20.97
C LEU A 194 1.78 13.43 20.50
N ASN A 195 0.67 14.16 20.39
CA ASN A 195 0.60 15.55 19.90
C ASN A 195 1.24 15.73 18.51
N TYR A 196 1.05 14.76 17.61
CA TYR A 196 1.45 14.93 16.21
C TYR A 196 0.55 15.95 15.50
N PRO A 197 1.03 16.62 14.43
CA PRO A 197 0.29 17.70 13.79
C PRO A 197 -1.10 17.25 13.31
N ASP A 198 -2.15 17.96 13.72
CA ASP A 198 -3.55 17.64 13.39
C ASP A 198 -3.80 17.55 11.89
N THR A 199 -3.12 18.39 11.10
CA THR A 199 -3.19 18.36 9.63
C THR A 199 -2.77 17.01 9.07
N ASN A 200 -1.70 16.41 9.60
CA ASN A 200 -1.21 15.10 9.17
C ASN A 200 -2.15 13.97 9.63
N ILE A 201 -2.76 14.12 10.80
CA ILE A 201 -3.74 13.18 11.35
C ILE A 201 -5.01 13.18 10.49
N GLN A 202 -5.57 14.36 10.20
CA GLN A 202 -6.78 14.53 9.39
C GLN A 202 -6.57 14.06 7.96
N ASN A 203 -5.40 14.32 7.37
CA ASN A 203 -5.02 13.82 6.04
C ASN A 203 -4.80 12.29 5.99
N GLY A 204 -4.96 11.59 7.11
CA GLY A 204 -4.87 10.13 7.20
C GLY A 204 -3.44 9.57 7.12
N LEU A 205 -2.41 10.42 7.25
CA LEU A 205 -1.01 10.03 6.98
C LEU A 205 -0.51 8.95 7.94
N TYR A 206 -0.95 8.95 9.20
CA TYR A 206 -0.58 7.91 10.17
C TYR A 206 -1.40 6.61 10.03
N GLY A 207 -2.49 6.64 9.27
CA GLY A 207 -3.45 5.53 9.21
C GLY A 207 -3.19 4.53 8.08
N PHE A 208 -2.83 4.99 6.88
CA PHE A 208 -2.89 4.13 5.69
C PHE A 208 -1.89 2.97 5.71
N SER A 209 -0.64 3.21 6.12
CA SER A 209 0.34 2.14 6.25
C SER A 209 -0.06 1.19 7.39
N ALA A 210 -0.66 1.70 8.47
CA ALA A 210 -1.11 0.88 9.58
C ALA A 210 -2.30 -0.01 9.21
N VAL A 211 -3.21 0.45 8.34
CA VAL A 211 -4.29 -0.37 7.77
C VAL A 211 -3.72 -1.56 7.01
N LEU A 212 -2.73 -1.34 6.15
CA LEU A 212 -2.06 -2.42 5.44
C LEU A 212 -1.36 -3.40 6.41
N THR A 213 -0.66 -2.88 7.41
CA THR A 213 -0.01 -3.70 8.45
C THR A 213 -1.01 -4.56 9.19
N ALA A 214 -2.13 -3.99 9.61
CA ALA A 214 -3.18 -4.71 10.33
C ALA A 214 -3.78 -5.85 9.50
N ILE A 215 -4.14 -5.55 8.24
CA ILE A 215 -4.74 -6.56 7.35
C ILE A 215 -3.72 -7.64 6.99
N ALA A 216 -2.46 -7.30 6.75
CA ALA A 216 -1.42 -8.28 6.42
C ALA A 216 -1.11 -9.23 7.58
N LEU A 217 -1.16 -8.74 8.83
CA LEU A 217 -0.78 -9.49 10.02
C LEU A 217 -1.98 -10.07 10.80
N GLN A 218 -3.22 -9.84 10.34
CA GLN A 218 -4.46 -10.16 11.07
C GLN A 218 -4.61 -11.62 11.51
N SER A 219 -3.99 -12.56 10.79
CA SER A 219 -4.08 -14.00 11.09
C SER A 219 -3.06 -14.47 12.12
N MET A 220 -2.08 -13.63 12.47
CA MET A 220 -1.03 -14.00 13.42
C MET A 220 -1.58 -14.16 14.84
N LYS A 221 -1.08 -15.20 15.53
CA LYS A 221 -1.38 -15.48 16.94
C LYS A 221 -0.09 -15.47 17.76
N PRO A 222 -0.12 -14.94 19.00
CA PRO A 222 -1.20 -14.16 19.63
C PRO A 222 -1.53 -12.82 18.93
N ILE A 223 -2.72 -12.27 19.21
CA ILE A 223 -3.24 -11.02 18.60
C ILE A 223 -2.36 -9.78 18.88
N ILE A 224 -1.43 -9.89 19.83
CA ILE A 224 -0.51 -8.80 20.15
C ILE A 224 0.42 -8.46 18.98
N PHE A 225 0.75 -9.41 18.09
CA PHE A 225 1.62 -9.16 16.94
C PHE A 225 1.06 -8.12 15.96
N PRO A 226 -0.17 -8.26 15.43
CA PRO A 226 -0.75 -7.21 14.58
C PRO A 226 -0.96 -5.88 15.32
N LEU A 227 -1.28 -5.90 16.63
CA LEU A 227 -1.43 -4.68 17.43
C LEU A 227 -0.10 -3.91 17.59
N ILE A 228 0.99 -4.61 17.92
CA ILE A 228 2.34 -4.03 17.95
C ILE A 228 2.71 -3.50 16.56
N GLY A 229 2.37 -4.24 15.50
CA GLY A 229 2.57 -3.78 14.12
C GLY A 229 1.89 -2.44 13.85
N ILE A 230 0.61 -2.29 14.19
CA ILE A 230 -0.12 -1.02 14.03
C ILE A 230 0.60 0.13 14.75
N VAL A 231 0.99 -0.08 16.01
CA VAL A 231 1.67 0.93 16.83
C VAL A 231 3.03 1.31 16.27
N LEU A 232 3.86 0.33 15.91
CA LEU A 232 5.19 0.58 15.32
C LEU A 232 5.09 1.34 14.00
N THR A 233 4.08 1.06 13.18
CA THR A 233 3.89 1.77 11.91
C THR A 233 3.68 3.27 12.12
N VAL A 234 3.03 3.71 13.20
CA VAL A 234 2.88 5.15 13.51
C VAL A 234 4.23 5.83 13.72
N PHE A 235 5.14 5.20 14.45
CA PHE A 235 6.48 5.75 14.71
C PHE A 235 7.35 5.76 13.44
N VAL A 236 7.30 4.70 12.63
CA VAL A 236 8.04 4.66 11.36
C VAL A 236 7.49 5.70 10.39
N THR A 237 6.16 5.87 10.30
CA THR A 237 5.56 6.95 9.52
C THR A 237 6.02 8.32 10.00
N GLN A 238 6.07 8.56 11.32
CA GLN A 238 6.58 9.82 11.86
C GLN A 238 8.03 10.10 11.45
N ALA A 239 8.88 9.08 11.44
CA ALA A 239 10.26 9.22 11.00
C ALA A 239 10.37 9.69 9.54
N PHE A 240 9.51 9.18 8.64
CA PHE A 240 9.45 9.65 7.24
C PHE A 240 8.91 11.09 7.12
N ILE A 241 7.90 11.45 7.91
CA ILE A 241 7.37 12.82 7.93
C ILE A 241 8.46 13.80 8.34
N ILE A 242 9.21 13.50 9.40
CA ILE A 242 10.30 14.36 9.89
C ILE A 242 11.45 14.45 8.88
N SER A 243 11.77 13.37 8.16
CA SER A 243 12.84 13.39 7.15
C SER A 243 12.47 14.13 5.87
N GLY A 244 11.18 14.43 5.65
CA GLY A 244 10.67 15.03 4.42
C GLY A 244 10.66 14.08 3.22
N TRP A 245 11.06 12.81 3.41
CA TRP A 245 11.06 11.83 2.33
C TRP A 245 9.66 11.21 2.17
N PRO A 246 9.12 11.05 0.94
CA PRO A 246 7.82 10.44 0.73
C PRO A 246 7.82 9.01 1.26
N SER A 247 7.05 8.77 2.33
CA SER A 247 6.98 7.46 2.98
C SER A 247 6.45 6.38 2.05
N LEU A 248 5.53 6.76 1.14
CA LEU A 248 4.69 5.81 0.42
C LEU A 248 4.16 4.77 1.42
N THR A 249 4.15 3.49 1.06
CA THR A 249 3.81 2.38 1.97
C THR A 249 5.05 1.73 2.61
N ALA A 250 6.20 2.43 2.66
CA ALA A 250 7.42 1.90 3.28
C ALA A 250 7.26 1.55 4.77
N PRO A 251 6.56 2.36 5.60
CA PRO A 251 6.29 1.99 7.00
C PRO A 251 5.59 0.64 7.12
N PHE A 252 4.59 0.38 6.26
CA PHE A 252 3.91 -0.90 6.19
C PHE A 252 4.88 -2.05 5.88
N VAL A 253 5.73 -1.90 4.85
CA VAL A 253 6.68 -2.94 4.43
C VAL A 253 7.66 -3.28 5.55
N PHE A 254 8.34 -2.27 6.11
CA PHE A 254 9.37 -2.47 7.11
C PHE A 254 8.81 -3.08 8.39
N VAL A 255 7.69 -2.56 8.89
CA VAL A 255 7.08 -3.08 10.12
C VAL A 255 6.51 -4.47 9.90
N SER A 256 5.85 -4.73 8.77
CA SER A 256 5.30 -6.07 8.51
C SER A 256 6.37 -7.13 8.34
N TRP A 257 7.50 -6.80 7.70
CA TRP A 257 8.67 -7.70 7.66
C TRP A 257 9.25 -7.95 9.05
N LEU A 258 9.46 -6.89 9.85
CA LEU A 258 9.97 -7.02 11.21
C LEU A 258 9.07 -7.95 12.05
N ILE A 259 7.76 -7.70 12.05
CA ILE A 259 6.81 -8.52 12.82
C ILE A 259 6.75 -9.95 12.28
N THR A 260 6.82 -10.15 10.96
CA THR A 260 6.86 -11.49 10.35
C THR A 260 8.10 -12.28 10.82
N ILE A 261 9.27 -11.64 10.86
CA ILE A 261 10.51 -12.28 11.33
C ILE A 261 10.38 -12.66 12.81
N ILE A 262 9.89 -11.76 13.65
CA ILE A 262 9.71 -12.01 15.09
C ILE A 262 8.68 -13.13 15.30
N HIS A 263 7.57 -13.12 14.56
CA HIS A 263 6.51 -14.12 14.65
C HIS A 263 7.02 -15.52 14.27
N PHE A 264 7.84 -15.64 13.23
CA PHE A 264 8.47 -16.92 12.87
C PHE A 264 9.38 -17.45 13.99
N GLY A 265 10.16 -16.58 14.63
CA GLY A 265 10.96 -16.96 15.79
C GLY A 265 10.11 -17.45 16.96
N TYR A 266 9.01 -16.74 17.26
CA TYR A 266 8.07 -17.10 18.30
C TYR A 266 7.41 -18.47 18.07
N VAL A 267 6.88 -18.73 16.86
CA VAL A 267 6.22 -20.01 16.53
C VAL A 267 7.19 -21.19 16.61
N LYS A 268 8.44 -20.99 16.17
CA LYS A 268 9.46 -22.03 16.27
C LYS A 268 9.75 -22.39 17.73
N TYR A 269 9.88 -21.39 18.59
CA TYR A 269 10.12 -21.60 20.01
C TYR A 269 8.94 -22.29 20.71
N SER A 270 7.70 -21.85 20.47
CA SER A 270 6.52 -22.44 21.09
C SER A 270 6.30 -23.91 20.69
N ASN A 271 6.64 -24.28 19.46
CA ASN A 271 6.53 -25.66 19.02
C ASN A 271 7.57 -26.56 19.69
N GLN A 272 8.78 -26.05 19.96
CA GLN A 272 9.83 -26.81 20.65
C GLN A 272 9.50 -27.05 22.13
N SER A 273 8.95 -26.05 22.82
CA SER A 273 8.55 -26.22 24.22
C SER A 273 7.43 -27.25 24.39
N THR A 274 6.47 -27.31 23.44
CA THR A 274 5.35 -28.25 23.50
C THR A 274 5.76 -29.70 23.23
N THR A 275 6.92 -29.95 22.61
CA THR A 275 7.43 -31.31 22.35
C THR A 275 8.26 -31.90 23.49
N LEU A 276 8.58 -31.10 24.52
CA LEU A 276 9.38 -31.51 25.67
C LEU A 276 8.52 -31.83 26.92
N ASP A 277 7.22 -31.59 26.84
CA ASP A 277 6.19 -31.91 27.84
C ASP A 277 5.39 -33.14 27.40
#